data_AF-A0A2J7ZFX3-F1
#
_entry.id   AF-A0A2J7ZFX3-F1
#
_cell.length_a   1.000
_cell.length_b   1.000
_cell.length_c   1.000
_cell.angle_alpha   90.00
_cell.angle_beta   90.00
_cell.angle_gamma   90.00
#
_symmetry.space_group_name_H-M   'P 1'
#
loop_
_entity.id
_entity.type
_entity.pdbx_description
1 polymer ?
#
loop_
_entity_poly.entity_id
_entity_poly.type
_entity_poly.pdbx_seq_one_letter_code
_entity_poly.pdbx_strand_id
1 'polypeptide(L)'
;CNRTAGVVPFSFDPTPVVKRSGTNRLYCLTLRVQPCADPDHKCCNQALAKVEWWSKDVCRSSVKNVFLSGVKIDQQWAPKGTFKIPALGLERNEVPAQGLELCMELSSTSNCPTLASFCARGDRGSCFYSVFNADKDCCPVNTFAALGSRR
;
A
#
# COMPACT_ATOMS: atom_id res chain seq x y z
N CYS A 1 -2.47 14.66 -11.54
CA CYS A 1 -3.40 13.58 -11.19
C CYS A 1 -4.28 14.02 -10.02
N ASN A 2 -5.54 13.62 -9.98
CA ASN A 2 -6.51 13.96 -8.94
C ASN A 2 -6.21 13.18 -7.66
N ARG A 3 -5.94 13.90 -6.57
CA ARG A 3 -5.51 13.34 -5.27
C ARG A 3 -6.63 13.22 -4.24
N THR A 4 -7.85 13.61 -4.58
CA THR A 4 -8.99 13.63 -3.66
C THR A 4 -9.37 12.22 -3.24
N ALA A 5 -9.34 11.93 -1.94
CA ALA A 5 -9.76 10.63 -1.41
C ALA A 5 -11.21 10.30 -1.81
N GLY A 6 -11.51 9.02 -2.04
CA GLY A 6 -12.85 8.55 -2.40
C GLY A 6 -13.25 8.72 -3.87
N VAL A 7 -12.41 9.31 -4.73
CA VAL A 7 -12.68 9.41 -6.19
C VAL A 7 -12.38 8.12 -6.97
N VAL A 8 -11.64 7.19 -6.36
CA VAL A 8 -11.44 5.82 -6.84
C VAL A 8 -12.00 4.85 -5.80
N PRO A 9 -12.39 3.63 -6.18
CA PRO A 9 -13.05 2.69 -5.27
C PRO A 9 -12.06 1.94 -4.36
N PHE A 10 -10.77 1.96 -4.67
CA PHE A 10 -9.77 1.14 -4.00
C PHE A 10 -9.17 1.83 -2.78
N SER A 11 -9.24 1.18 -1.63
CA SER A 11 -8.65 1.66 -0.38
C SER A 11 -8.18 0.51 0.49
N PHE A 12 -7.21 0.74 1.37
CA PHE A 12 -6.81 -0.23 2.37
C PHE A 12 -7.59 -0.01 3.66
N ASP A 13 -7.87 -1.10 4.38
CA ASP A 13 -8.32 -1.03 5.77
C ASP A 13 -7.32 -0.20 6.60
N PRO A 14 -7.78 0.61 7.57
CA PRO A 14 -6.95 1.61 8.25
C PRO A 14 -5.90 1.01 9.18
N THR A 15 -6.02 -0.27 9.55
CA THR A 15 -5.09 -0.95 10.46
C THR A 15 -4.54 -2.21 9.79
N PRO A 16 -3.22 -2.30 9.54
CA PRO A 16 -2.61 -3.51 9.01
C PRO A 16 -2.57 -4.63 10.05
N VAL A 17 -2.51 -5.86 9.58
CA VAL A 17 -2.24 -7.05 10.39
C VAL A 17 -0.75 -7.37 10.32
N VAL A 18 -0.13 -7.71 11.46
CA VAL A 18 1.28 -8.12 11.51
C VAL A 18 1.36 -9.62 11.70
N LYS A 19 2.04 -10.30 10.77
CA LYS A 19 2.34 -11.74 10.83
C LYS A 19 3.84 -11.96 10.99
N ARG A 20 4.24 -13.12 11.52
CA ARG A 20 5.65 -13.53 11.56
C ARG A 20 6.07 -14.10 10.19
N SER A 21 7.28 -13.78 9.76
CA SER A 21 7.94 -14.36 8.58
C SER A 21 9.36 -14.74 8.95
N GLY A 22 9.55 -15.93 9.53
CA GLY A 22 10.83 -16.29 10.16
C GLY A 22 11.23 -15.26 11.23
N THR A 23 12.42 -14.65 11.07
CA THR A 23 12.90 -13.55 11.93
C THR A 23 12.36 -12.17 11.52
N ASN A 24 11.71 -12.06 10.36
CA ASN A 24 11.15 -10.84 9.81
C ASN A 24 9.68 -10.69 10.21
N ARG A 25 9.09 -9.54 9.85
CA ARG A 25 7.67 -9.27 10.02
C ARG A 25 7.01 -8.99 8.68
N LEU A 26 5.81 -9.53 8.53
CA LEU A 26 4.96 -9.32 7.37
C LEU A 26 3.84 -8.36 7.76
N TYR A 27 3.79 -7.20 7.12
CA TYR A 27 2.76 -6.17 7.36
C TYR A 27 1.74 -6.24 6.24
N CYS A 28 0.54 -6.71 6.56
CA CYS A 28 -0.51 -7.02 5.62
C CYS A 28 -1.64 -5.99 5.69
N LEU A 29 -1.93 -5.37 4.56
CA LEU A 29 -3.00 -4.41 4.34
C LEU A 29 -4.12 -5.09 3.54
N THR A 30 -5.36 -4.92 3.96
CA THR A 30 -6.51 -5.47 3.24
C THR A 30 -7.04 -4.43 2.26
N LEU A 31 -6.90 -4.68 0.97
CA LEU A 31 -7.47 -3.88 -0.11
C LEU A 31 -8.97 -4.16 -0.24
N ARG A 32 -9.78 -3.10 -0.23
CA ARG A 32 -11.23 -3.13 -0.41
C ARG A 32 -11.63 -2.32 -1.63
N VAL A 33 -12.79 -2.68 -2.17
CA VAL A 33 -13.58 -1.87 -3.10
C VAL A 33 -14.72 -1.23 -2.33
N GLN A 34 -14.82 0.09 -2.40
CA GLN A 34 -15.87 0.90 -1.78
C GLN A 34 -16.58 1.72 -2.85
N PRO A 35 -17.85 2.12 -2.63
CA PRO A 35 -18.50 3.11 -3.48
C PRO A 35 -17.67 4.40 -3.52
N CYS A 36 -17.55 5.01 -4.70
CA CYS A 36 -16.93 6.32 -4.81
C CYS A 36 -17.85 7.38 -4.21
N ALA A 37 -17.26 8.48 -3.74
CA ALA A 37 -18.02 9.65 -3.27
C ALA A 37 -18.90 10.25 -4.37
N ASP A 38 -18.42 10.20 -5.62
CA ASP A 38 -19.14 10.56 -6.83
C ASP A 38 -19.05 9.38 -7.82
N PRO A 39 -20.15 8.63 -8.04
CA PRO A 39 -20.19 7.50 -8.98
C PRO A 39 -19.93 7.89 -10.45
N ASP A 40 -20.25 9.12 -10.84
CA ASP A 40 -20.12 9.61 -12.21
C ASP A 40 -18.72 10.19 -12.48
N HIS A 41 -17.90 10.34 -11.44
CA HIS A 41 -16.54 10.82 -11.57
C HIS A 41 -15.70 9.84 -12.41
N LYS A 42 -14.93 10.35 -13.38
CA LYS A 42 -14.12 9.53 -14.31
C LYS A 42 -13.18 8.52 -13.64
N CYS A 43 -12.73 8.82 -12.42
CA CYS A 43 -11.83 7.98 -11.64
C CYS A 43 -12.53 6.81 -10.95
N CYS A 44 -13.86 6.79 -10.93
CA CYS A 44 -14.62 5.78 -10.23
C CYS A 44 -14.46 4.43 -10.94
N ASN A 45 -14.77 4.33 -12.22
CA ASN A 45 -14.76 3.07 -12.96
C ASN A 45 -13.41 2.72 -13.60
N GLN A 46 -12.32 2.94 -12.87
CA GLN A 46 -10.96 2.65 -13.32
C GLN A 46 -10.37 1.46 -12.58
N ALA A 47 -9.53 0.67 -13.25
CA ALA A 47 -8.74 -0.39 -12.63
C ALA A 47 -7.61 0.15 -11.74
N LEU A 48 -7.22 -0.60 -10.72
CA LEU A 48 -6.05 -0.33 -9.91
C LEU A 48 -4.79 -0.79 -10.63
N ALA A 49 -4.03 0.16 -11.19
CA ALA A 49 -2.80 -0.15 -11.92
C ALA A 49 -1.57 -0.22 -11.00
N LYS A 50 -1.52 0.58 -9.94
CA LYS A 50 -0.33 0.73 -9.10
C LYS A 50 -0.67 1.25 -7.70
N VAL A 51 0.14 0.89 -6.73
CA VAL A 51 0.18 1.52 -5.40
C VAL A 51 1.57 2.06 -5.10
N GLU A 52 1.63 3.25 -4.50
CA GLU A 52 2.88 3.87 -4.02
C GLU A 52 2.75 4.25 -2.55
N TRP A 53 3.80 4.02 -1.76
CA TRP A 53 3.91 4.45 -0.37
C TRP A 53 4.96 5.55 -0.25
N TRP A 54 4.64 6.55 0.55
CA TRP A 54 5.61 7.56 0.93
C TRP A 54 6.49 6.97 2.02
N SER A 55 7.67 6.51 1.62
CA SER A 55 8.67 5.90 2.50
C SER A 55 9.98 6.71 2.48
N LYS A 56 11.09 6.10 2.89
CA LYS A 56 12.40 6.73 2.97
C LYS A 56 13.41 5.94 2.14
N ASP A 57 14.33 6.64 1.49
CA ASP A 57 15.28 6.01 0.56
C ASP A 57 16.21 5.01 1.29
N VAL A 58 16.54 5.30 2.55
CA VAL A 58 17.33 4.42 3.44
C VAL A 58 16.67 3.07 3.73
N CYS A 59 15.37 2.92 3.43
CA CYS A 59 14.60 1.71 3.68
C CYS A 59 14.62 0.72 2.50
N ARG A 60 15.28 1.03 1.38
CA ARG A 60 15.28 0.18 0.17
C ARG A 60 15.57 -1.29 0.44
N SER A 61 16.63 -1.56 1.20
CA SER A 61 17.07 -2.91 1.56
C SER A 61 16.20 -3.60 2.62
N SER A 62 15.25 -2.86 3.22
CA SER A 62 14.38 -3.35 4.29
C SER A 62 13.25 -4.23 3.75
N VAL A 63 12.76 -3.95 2.53
CA VAL A 63 11.71 -4.76 1.89
C VAL A 63 12.33 -5.98 1.25
N LYS A 64 11.97 -7.17 1.72
CA LYS A 64 12.51 -8.45 1.20
C LYS A 64 11.61 -9.05 0.15
N ASN A 65 10.33 -9.15 0.47
CA ASN A 65 9.32 -9.72 -0.41
C ASN A 65 8.03 -8.93 -0.27
N VAL A 66 7.22 -8.97 -1.33
CA VAL A 66 5.85 -8.48 -1.32
C VAL A 66 4.94 -9.56 -1.86
N PHE A 67 3.75 -9.66 -1.29
CA PHE A 67 2.76 -10.64 -1.69
C PHE A 67 1.40 -9.98 -1.90
N LEU A 68 0.66 -10.45 -2.89
CA LEU A 68 -0.76 -10.20 -3.07
C LEU A 68 -1.50 -11.53 -2.92
N SER A 69 -2.35 -11.64 -1.91
CA SER A 69 -3.09 -12.85 -1.56
C SER A 69 -2.19 -14.10 -1.46
N GLY A 70 -1.00 -13.94 -0.87
CA GLY A 70 -0.02 -15.01 -0.70
C GLY A 70 0.88 -15.28 -1.90
N VAL A 71 0.60 -14.71 -3.07
CA VAL A 71 1.44 -14.83 -4.27
C VAL A 71 2.50 -13.74 -4.27
N LYS A 72 3.77 -14.10 -4.41
CA LYS A 72 4.87 -13.13 -4.48
C LYS A 72 4.73 -12.29 -5.74
N ILE A 73 4.85 -10.97 -5.60
CA ILE A 73 4.78 -10.00 -6.70
C ILE A 73 6.00 -9.09 -6.70
N ASP A 74 6.21 -8.42 -7.84
CA ASP A 74 7.31 -7.48 -8.00
C ASP A 74 7.09 -6.18 -7.24
N GLN A 75 8.19 -5.64 -6.74
CA GLN A 75 8.26 -4.33 -6.12
C GLN A 75 9.33 -3.46 -6.77
N GLN A 76 9.14 -2.15 -6.72
CA GLN A 76 10.08 -1.18 -7.26
C GLN A 76 10.24 0.00 -6.30
N TRP A 77 11.28 0.79 -6.55
CA TRP A 77 11.55 2.03 -5.83
C TRP A 77 11.65 3.18 -6.82
N ALA A 78 11.01 4.30 -6.49
CA ALA A 78 11.21 5.56 -7.19
C ALA A 78 12.24 6.44 -6.45
N PRO A 79 12.79 7.47 -7.10
CA PRO A 79 13.66 8.44 -6.44
C PRO A 79 13.01 9.04 -5.18
N LYS A 80 13.86 9.50 -4.25
CA LYS A 80 13.43 10.10 -2.97
C LYS A 80 12.69 9.13 -2.03
N GLY A 81 12.87 7.82 -2.24
CA GLY A 81 12.39 6.81 -1.30
C GLY A 81 10.93 6.43 -1.42
N THR A 82 10.27 6.63 -2.56
CA THR A 82 8.92 6.11 -2.79
C THR A 82 8.99 4.61 -3.07
N PHE A 83 8.34 3.81 -2.23
CA PHE A 83 8.14 2.39 -2.48
C PHE A 83 6.91 2.18 -3.35
N LYS A 84 6.96 1.27 -4.34
CA LYS A 84 5.83 1.04 -5.24
C LYS A 84 5.66 -0.41 -5.65
N ILE A 85 4.41 -0.78 -5.88
CA ILE A 85 4.01 -2.06 -6.48
C ILE A 85 3.37 -1.71 -7.83
N PRO A 86 4.11 -1.87 -8.93
CA PRO A 86 3.60 -1.59 -10.26
C PRO A 86 2.71 -2.73 -10.77
N ALA A 87 1.95 -2.45 -11.84
CA ALA A 87 1.30 -3.45 -12.68
C ALA A 87 0.37 -4.42 -11.92
N LEU A 88 -0.46 -3.90 -11.02
CA LEU A 88 -1.50 -4.70 -10.35
C LEU A 88 -2.61 -5.10 -11.34
N GLY A 89 -3.11 -4.13 -12.12
CA GLY A 89 -4.15 -4.37 -13.12
C GLY A 89 -5.47 -4.88 -12.55
N LEU A 90 -5.77 -4.59 -11.28
CA LEU A 90 -6.93 -5.15 -10.59
C LEU A 90 -8.21 -4.37 -10.92
N GLU A 91 -9.16 -5.06 -11.51
CA GLU A 91 -10.53 -4.58 -11.69
C GLU A 91 -11.33 -4.67 -10.39
N ARG A 92 -12.44 -3.93 -10.32
CA ARG A 92 -13.30 -3.89 -9.11
C ARG A 92 -13.84 -5.26 -8.73
N ASN A 93 -14.28 -6.04 -9.71
CA ASN A 93 -14.86 -7.36 -9.52
C ASN A 93 -13.84 -8.44 -9.16
N GLU A 94 -12.54 -8.16 -9.31
CA GLU A 94 -11.46 -9.07 -8.91
C GLU A 94 -11.10 -8.93 -7.42
N VAL A 95 -11.57 -7.88 -6.76
CA VAL A 95 -11.44 -7.72 -5.31
C VAL A 95 -12.68 -8.33 -4.64
N PRO A 96 -12.56 -9.47 -3.95
CA PRO A 96 -13.70 -10.12 -3.32
C PRO A 96 -14.16 -9.32 -2.10
N ALA A 97 -15.36 -9.60 -1.59
CA ALA A 97 -15.96 -8.87 -0.47
C ALA A 97 -15.07 -8.88 0.79
N GLN A 98 -14.37 -9.98 1.05
CA GLN A 98 -13.40 -10.10 2.15
C GLN A 98 -12.11 -9.28 1.94
N GLY A 99 -11.89 -8.73 0.74
CA GLY A 99 -10.71 -7.97 0.34
C GLY A 99 -9.56 -8.84 -0.18
N LEU A 100 -8.57 -8.18 -0.78
CA LEU A 100 -7.28 -8.80 -1.15
C LEU A 100 -6.21 -8.37 -0.18
N GLU A 101 -5.37 -9.31 0.26
CA GLU A 101 -4.32 -9.00 1.22
C GLU A 101 -3.01 -8.62 0.50
N LEU A 102 -2.51 -7.42 0.75
CA LEU A 102 -1.21 -6.96 0.27
C LEU A 102 -0.23 -6.92 1.43
N CYS A 103 0.78 -7.77 1.38
CA CYS A 103 1.74 -7.96 2.46
C CYS A 103 3.14 -7.51 2.08
N MET A 104 3.78 -6.72 2.94
CA MET A 104 5.19 -6.31 2.81
C MET A 104 6.03 -6.97 3.89
N GLU A 105 7.05 -7.73 3.49
CA GLU A 105 8.01 -8.31 4.42
C GLU A 105 9.14 -7.33 4.70
N LEU A 106 9.26 -6.91 5.97
CA LEU A 106 10.33 -6.04 6.43
C LEU A 106 11.36 -6.82 7.25
N SER A 107 12.61 -6.67 6.84
CA SER A 107 13.79 -7.28 7.45
C SER A 107 14.04 -6.75 8.86
N SER A 108 14.07 -7.63 9.85
CA SER A 108 14.25 -7.24 11.26
C SER A 108 15.61 -6.62 11.57
N THR A 109 16.62 -6.89 10.75
CA THR A 109 18.00 -6.38 10.88
C THR A 109 18.29 -5.16 10.01
N SER A 110 17.28 -4.60 9.32
CA SER A 110 17.46 -3.47 8.42
C SER A 110 17.28 -2.11 9.11
N ASN A 111 17.52 -1.02 8.36
CA ASN A 111 17.24 0.34 8.82
C ASN A 111 15.76 0.60 9.12
N CYS A 112 14.85 -0.16 8.51
CA CYS A 112 13.41 0.06 8.61
C CYS A 112 12.64 -1.25 8.86
N PRO A 113 12.78 -1.87 10.05
CA PRO A 113 12.16 -3.17 10.36
C PRO A 113 10.65 -3.08 10.68
N THR A 114 10.10 -1.87 10.74
CA THR A 114 8.69 -1.61 11.07
C THR A 114 8.07 -0.56 10.16
N LEU A 115 6.74 -0.51 10.07
CA LEU A 115 6.03 0.55 9.36
C LEU A 115 6.31 1.93 9.97
N ALA A 116 6.48 2.02 11.30
CA ALA A 116 6.86 3.25 11.97
C ALA A 116 8.22 3.81 11.48
N SER A 117 9.19 2.94 11.22
CA SER A 117 10.48 3.32 10.64
C SER A 117 10.43 3.51 9.11
N PHE A 118 9.63 2.69 8.42
CA PHE A 118 9.57 2.59 6.96
C PHE A 118 8.85 3.78 6.31
N CYS A 119 7.68 4.15 6.85
CA CYS A 119 6.86 5.22 6.30
C CYS A 119 7.46 6.59 6.61
N ALA A 120 7.31 7.54 5.68
CA ALA A 120 7.85 8.89 5.82
C ALA A 120 7.32 9.62 7.06
N ARG A 121 6.06 9.35 7.45
CA ARG A 121 5.41 9.86 8.68
C ARG A 121 5.10 8.75 9.69
N GLY A 122 5.82 7.63 9.61
CA GLY A 122 5.58 6.47 10.46
C GLY A 122 5.88 6.74 11.94
N ASP A 123 6.78 7.67 12.24
CA ASP A 123 7.07 8.21 13.57
C ASP A 123 5.86 8.93 14.20
N ARG A 124 4.95 9.42 13.35
CA ARG A 124 3.66 10.02 13.75
C ARG A 124 2.50 9.02 13.69
N GLY A 125 2.81 7.72 13.57
CA GLY A 125 1.81 6.66 13.55
C GLY A 125 1.03 6.52 12.25
N SER A 126 1.45 7.14 11.15
CA SER A 126 0.72 7.10 9.86
C SER A 126 1.60 6.79 8.66
N CYS A 127 1.09 5.97 7.76
CA CYS A 127 1.66 5.69 6.45
C CYS A 127 0.78 6.29 5.37
N PHE A 128 1.37 7.09 4.50
CA PHE A 128 0.69 7.68 3.35
C PHE A 128 0.91 6.80 2.14
N TYR A 129 -0.16 6.59 1.37
CA TYR A 129 -0.09 5.87 0.11
C TYR A 129 -0.98 6.50 -0.95
N SER A 130 -0.67 6.21 -2.19
CA SER A 130 -1.45 6.58 -3.36
C SER A 130 -1.75 5.35 -4.19
N VAL A 131 -3.00 5.23 -4.63
CA VAL A 131 -3.43 4.24 -5.62
C VAL A 131 -3.55 4.95 -6.97
N PHE A 132 -3.25 4.29 -8.08
CA PHE A 132 -3.25 4.91 -9.40
C PHE A 132 -4.05 4.08 -10.40
N ASN A 133 -4.76 4.76 -11.30
CA ASN A 133 -5.24 4.16 -12.54
C ASN A 133 -4.12 4.07 -13.59
N ALA A 134 -4.40 3.39 -14.71
CA ALA A 134 -3.44 3.18 -15.80
C ALA A 134 -2.94 4.50 -16.42
N ASP A 135 -3.83 5.47 -16.63
CA ASP A 135 -3.50 6.79 -17.20
C ASP A 135 -2.77 7.71 -16.21
N LYS A 136 -2.67 7.29 -14.93
CA LYS A 136 -2.03 8.01 -13.83
C LYS A 136 -2.64 9.38 -13.56
N ASP A 137 -3.85 9.65 -14.02
CA ASP A 137 -4.56 10.90 -13.80
C ASP A 137 -5.49 10.84 -12.58
N CYS A 138 -5.76 9.65 -12.04
CA CYS A 138 -6.44 9.39 -10.77
C CYS A 138 -5.42 8.83 -9.77
N CYS A 139 -5.18 9.55 -8.68
CA CYS A 139 -4.12 9.23 -7.72
C CYS A 139 -4.43 9.60 -6.26
N PRO A 140 -5.60 9.21 -5.71
CA PRO A 140 -5.97 9.61 -4.37
C PRO A 140 -4.93 9.24 -3.33
N VAL A 141 -4.71 10.15 -2.38
CA VAL A 141 -3.78 9.94 -1.26
C VAL A 141 -4.60 9.56 -0.03
N ASN A 142 -4.26 8.44 0.59
CA ASN A 142 -4.92 7.92 1.77
C ASN A 142 -3.87 7.55 2.85
N THR A 143 -4.35 7.21 4.04
CA THR A 143 -3.50 6.84 5.18
C THR A 143 -3.95 5.57 5.87
N PHE A 144 -3.01 4.84 6.45
CA PHE A 144 -3.25 3.76 7.41
C PHE A 144 -2.26 3.84 8.59
N ALA A 145 -2.53 3.10 9.65
CA ALA A 145 -1.71 3.10 10.86
C ALA A 145 -0.31 2.55 10.62
N ALA A 146 0.72 3.31 10.98
CA ALA A 146 2.10 2.85 10.97
C ALA A 146 2.42 2.06 12.24
N LEU A 147 2.22 0.74 12.19
CA LEU A 147 2.50 -0.11 13.33
C LEU A 147 4.00 -0.17 13.63
N GLY A 148 4.35 0.17 14.88
CA GLY A 148 5.69 -0.03 15.44
C GLY A 148 5.85 -1.40 16.11
N SER A 149 7.03 -1.65 16.69
CA SER A 149 7.18 -2.75 17.64
C SER A 149 6.44 -2.33 18.91
N ARG A 150 5.27 -2.93 19.20
CA ARG A 150 4.73 -2.87 20.56
C ARG A 150 5.82 -3.40 21.50
N ARG A 151 6.23 -2.58 22.48
CA ARG A 151 7.00 -3.07 23.62
C ARG A 151 6.14 -4.04 24.41
#